data_AF-A0A286P3F8-F1
#
_entry.id   AF-A0A286P3F8-F1
#
_cell.length_a   1.000
_cell.length_b   1.000
_cell.length_c   1.000
_cell.angle_alpha   90.00
_cell.angle_beta   90.00
_cell.angle_gamma   90.00
#
_symmetry.space_group_name_H-M   'P 1'
#
loop_
_entity.id
_entity.type
_entity.pdbx_description
1 polymer ?
#
loop_
_entity_poly.entity_id
_entity_poly.type
_entity_poly.pdbx_seq_one_letter_code
_entity_poly.pdbx_strand_id
1 'polypeptide(L)'
;MAQWTEITEENRDEWSRKGIYLFLGTKLSYELGQVHREDGPAVLSPDGVERWYVRGREITAEVKTLFREHKWDLAKGLDTPEKLALFKATFVSA
;
A
#
# COMPACT_ATOMS: atom_id res chain seq x y z
N MET A 1 -4.09 13.17 4.84
CA MET A 1 -2.70 12.68 4.96
C MET A 1 -2.80 11.31 5.59
N ALA A 2 -2.64 10.25 4.81
CA ALA A 2 -2.72 8.90 5.34
C ALA A 2 -1.58 8.70 6.35
N GLN A 3 -1.94 8.38 7.60
CA GLN A 3 -0.97 8.18 8.67
C GLN A 3 -0.35 6.79 8.52
N TRP A 4 0.97 6.71 8.69
CA TRP A 4 1.65 5.43 8.84
C TRP A 4 1.50 4.96 10.28
N THR A 5 1.13 3.69 10.43
CA THR A 5 1.26 2.97 11.68
C THR A 5 2.32 1.89 11.51
N GLU A 6 3.35 1.92 12.34
CA GLU A 6 4.32 0.84 12.42
C GLU A 6 3.79 -0.25 13.35
N ILE A 7 3.88 -1.50 12.91
CA ILE A 7 3.46 -2.66 13.69
C ILE A 7 4.55 -2.96 14.72
N THR A 8 4.22 -2.78 15.99
CA THR A 8 5.09 -3.06 17.13
C THR A 8 4.52 -4.18 17.97
N GLU A 9 5.29 -4.70 18.93
CA GLU A 9 4.78 -5.73 19.85
C GLU A 9 3.59 -5.23 20.68
N GLU A 10 3.49 -3.92 20.90
CA GLU A 10 2.43 -3.30 21.70
C GLU A 10 1.09 -3.22 20.95
N ASN A 11 1.12 -3.09 19.62
CA ASN A 11 -0.08 -2.88 18.80
C ASN A 11 -0.44 -4.05 17.85
N ARG A 12 0.46 -5.02 17.65
CA ARG A 12 0.25 -6.17 16.75
C ARG A 12 -1.05 -6.94 17.01
N ASP A 13 -1.42 -7.08 18.29
CA ASP A 13 -2.63 -7.80 18.67
C ASP A 13 -3.90 -7.04 18.30
N GLU A 14 -3.87 -5.70 18.37
CA GLU A 14 -4.99 -4.87 17.93
C GLU A 14 -5.22 -5.02 16.42
N TRP A 15 -4.13 -4.98 15.63
CA TRP A 15 -4.21 -5.19 14.18
C TRP A 15 -4.62 -6.61 13.81
N SER A 16 -4.13 -7.62 14.54
CA SER A 16 -4.53 -9.02 14.35
C SER A 16 -6.02 -9.24 14.62
N ARG A 17 -6.60 -8.56 15.62
CA ARG A 17 -8.05 -8.59 15.89
C ARG A 17 -8.88 -7.96 14.78
N LYS A 18 -8.29 -7.04 14.00
CA LYS A 18 -8.90 -6.47 12.78
C LYS A 18 -8.70 -7.38 11.56
N GLY A 19 -8.11 -8.56 11.73
CA GLY A 19 -7.79 -9.50 10.65
C GLY A 19 -6.55 -9.15 9.84
N ILE A 20 -5.73 -8.20 10.33
CA ILE A 20 -4.52 -7.73 9.64
C ILE A 20 -3.30 -8.36 10.34
N TYR A 21 -2.76 -9.41 9.72
CA TYR A 21 -1.61 -10.15 10.23
C TYR A 21 -0.33 -9.68 9.53
N LEU A 22 0.46 -8.86 10.21
CA LEU A 22 1.70 -8.27 9.68
C LEU A 22 2.87 -8.53 10.63
N PHE A 23 4.08 -8.50 10.07
CA PHE A 23 5.32 -8.65 10.83
C PHE A 23 5.64 -7.38 11.62
N LEU A 24 6.38 -7.52 12.72
CA LEU A 24 6.92 -6.39 13.45
C LEU A 24 7.80 -5.52 12.54
N GLY A 25 7.76 -4.19 12.75
CA GLY A 25 8.43 -3.22 11.89
C GLY A 25 7.75 -3.00 10.54
N THR A 26 6.64 -3.68 10.25
CA THR A 26 5.84 -3.39 9.04
C THR A 26 5.18 -2.03 9.21
N LYS A 27 5.28 -1.17 8.19
CA LYS A 27 4.51 0.08 8.14
C LYS A 27 3.23 -0.16 7.37
N LEU A 28 2.12 0.21 7.96
CA LEU A 28 0.76 0.04 7.46
C LEU A 28 0.10 1.41 7.29
N SER A 29 -0.61 1.60 6.20
CA SER A 29 -1.50 2.74 5.98
C SER A 29 -2.94 2.26 6.07
N TYR A 30 -3.69 2.86 7.00
CA TYR A 30 -5.06 2.47 7.31
C TYR A 30 -5.94 3.71 7.38
N GLU A 31 -6.94 3.77 6.52
CA GLU A 31 -7.84 4.93 6.38
C GLU A 31 -9.29 4.45 6.23
N LEU A 32 -10.23 5.18 6.83
CA LEU A 32 -11.67 4.87 6.79
C LEU A 32 -12.01 3.42 7.17
N GLY A 33 -11.25 2.81 8.08
CA GLY A 33 -11.53 1.44 8.55
C GLY A 33 -10.99 0.33 7.65
N GLN A 34 -10.09 0.64 6.72
CA GLN A 34 -9.50 -0.36 5.82
C GLN A 34 -8.07 0.00 5.43
N VAL A 35 -7.31 -1.01 4.99
CA VAL A 35 -5.97 -0.78 4.42
C VAL A 35 -6.14 -0.03 3.10
N HIS A 36 -5.60 1.17 3.02
CA HIS A 36 -5.79 2.03 1.86
C HIS A 36 -4.64 3.01 1.68
N ARG A 37 -4.18 3.14 0.45
CA ARG A 37 -3.33 4.25 0.03
C ARG A 37 -3.46 4.54 -1.46
N GLU A 38 -3.45 5.81 -1.82
CA GLU A 38 -3.61 6.28 -3.21
C GLU A 38 -2.34 6.87 -3.83
N ASP A 39 -1.34 7.13 -3.00
CA ASP A 39 -0.05 7.76 -3.34
C ASP A 39 1.13 6.78 -3.34
N GLY A 40 0.89 5.52 -3.01
CA GLY A 40 1.96 4.55 -2.85
C GLY A 40 1.50 3.21 -2.28
N PRO A 41 2.44 2.34 -1.91
CA PRO A 41 2.13 1.08 -1.26
C PRO A 41 1.50 1.33 0.12
N ALA A 42 0.44 0.61 0.42
CA ALA A 42 -0.25 0.71 1.71
C ALA A 42 0.45 -0.10 2.81
N VAL A 43 1.31 -1.06 2.45
CA VAL A 43 2.08 -1.87 3.39
C VAL A 43 3.54 -1.92 2.95
N LEU A 44 4.46 -1.65 3.88
CA LEU A 44 5.90 -1.78 3.71
C LEU A 44 6.46 -2.71 4.77
N SER A 45 6.94 -3.86 4.34
CA SER A 45 7.56 -4.84 5.24
C SER A 45 9.01 -4.45 5.54
N PRO A 46 9.58 -4.83 6.70
CA PRO A 46 10.98 -4.56 7.03
C PRO A 46 11.96 -5.19 6.01
N ASP A 47 11.55 -6.27 5.34
CA ASP A 47 12.31 -6.92 4.26
C ASP A 47 12.28 -6.14 2.92
N GLY A 48 11.67 -4.95 2.89
CA GLY A 48 11.52 -4.14 1.67
C GLY A 48 10.38 -4.60 0.75
N VAL A 49 9.54 -5.54 1.19
CA VAL A 49 8.37 -5.98 0.41
C VAL A 49 7.24 -4.96 0.52
N GLU A 50 6.85 -4.42 -0.63
CA GLU A 50 5.76 -3.46 -0.76
C GLU A 50 4.47 -4.15 -1.22
N ARG A 51 3.35 -3.83 -0.56
CA ARG A 51 2.01 -4.26 -1.01
C ARG A 51 1.09 -3.06 -1.17
N TRP A 52 0.23 -3.15 -2.18
CA TRP A 52 -0.65 -2.07 -2.61
C TRP A 52 -2.09 -2.44 -2.31
N TYR A 53 -2.79 -1.55 -1.61
CA TYR A 53 -4.19 -1.74 -1.26
C TYR A 53 -4.99 -0.46 -1.52
N VAL A 54 -6.12 -0.62 -2.21
CA VAL A 54 -7.08 0.45 -2.43
C VAL A 54 -8.45 0.02 -1.93
N ARG A 55 -9.02 0.80 -1.02
CA ARG A 55 -10.32 0.51 -0.38
C ARG A 55 -10.41 -0.93 0.16
N GLY A 56 -9.38 -1.37 0.89
CA GLY A 56 -9.30 -2.72 1.46
C GLY A 56 -9.00 -3.85 0.46
N ARG A 57 -8.99 -3.59 -0.84
CA ARG A 57 -8.66 -4.58 -1.88
C ARG A 57 -7.16 -4.58 -2.18
N GLU A 58 -6.53 -5.74 -2.14
CA GLU A 58 -5.16 -5.91 -2.61
C GLU A 58 -5.10 -5.78 -4.14
N ILE A 59 -4.23 -4.90 -4.63
CA ILE A 59 -3.99 -4.65 -6.07
C ILE A 59 -2.52 -4.81 -6.44
N THR A 60 -1.71 -5.42 -5.57
CA THR A 60 -0.25 -5.56 -5.74
C THR A 60 0.13 -6.17 -7.09
N ALA A 61 -0.63 -7.18 -7.56
CA ALA A 61 -0.37 -7.86 -8.83
C ALA A 61 -0.69 -6.97 -10.03
N GLU A 62 -1.83 -6.26 -9.98
CA GLU A 62 -2.24 -5.30 -11.01
C GLU A 62 -1.25 -4.13 -11.12
N VAL A 63 -0.78 -3.60 -9.98
CA VAL A 63 0.23 -2.54 -9.97
C VAL A 63 1.55 -3.02 -10.58
N LYS A 64 2.02 -4.21 -10.22
CA LYS A 64 3.23 -4.79 -10.83
C LYS A 64 3.08 -4.98 -12.33
N THR A 65 1.87 -5.34 -12.79
CA THR A 65 1.57 -5.47 -14.22
C THR A 65 1.63 -4.12 -14.91
N LEU A 66 0.98 -3.10 -14.35
CA LEU A 66 1.03 -1.71 -14.85
C LEU A 66 2.48 -1.22 -14.98
N PHE A 67 3.29 -1.40 -13.93
CA PHE A 67 4.70 -0.98 -13.95
C PHE A 67 5.48 -1.71 -15.05
N ARG A 68 5.26 -3.01 -15.23
CA ARG A 68 5.89 -3.79 -16.31
C ARG A 68 5.48 -3.31 -17.70
N GLU A 69 4.19 -3.06 -17.91
CA GLU A 69 3.66 -2.59 -19.20
C GLU A 69 4.20 -1.21 -19.57
N HIS A 70 4.27 -0.31 -18.60
CA HIS A 70 4.80 1.04 -18.78
C HIS A 70 6.34 1.11 -18.68
N LYS A 71 7.03 -0.02 -18.42
CA LYS A 71 8.48 -0.10 -18.19
C LYS A 71 8.97 0.85 -17.09
N TRP A 72 8.19 0.97 -16.01
CA TRP A 72 8.51 1.79 -14.85
C TRP A 72 9.34 1.02 -13.83
N ASP A 73 10.23 1.75 -13.15
CA ASP A 73 11.04 1.22 -12.06
C ASP A 73 10.20 1.17 -10.77
N LEU A 74 10.06 -0.04 -10.21
CA LEU A 74 9.34 -0.26 -8.95
C LEU A 74 9.98 0.51 -7.78
N ALA A 75 11.31 0.65 -7.77
CA ALA A 75 12.03 1.37 -6.71
C ALA A 75 11.76 2.88 -6.71
N LYS A 76 11.35 3.43 -7.86
CA LYS A 76 10.92 4.84 -7.95
C LYS A 76 9.45 5.05 -7.58
N GLY A 77 8.63 4.00 -7.63
CA GLY A 77 7.21 4.07 -7.30
C GLY A 77 6.45 5.09 -8.18
N LEU A 78 5.53 5.83 -7.56
CA LEU A 78 4.73 6.88 -8.19
C LEU A 78 5.37 8.26 -7.99
N ASP A 79 6.62 8.42 -8.41
CA ASP A 79 7.43 9.64 -8.20
C ASP A 79 6.95 10.86 -8.98
N THR A 80 6.15 10.68 -10.04
CA THR A 80 5.66 11.79 -10.87
C THR A 80 4.13 11.93 -10.79
N PRO A 81 3.60 13.16 -10.92
CA PRO A 81 2.16 13.40 -10.87
C PRO A 81 1.39 12.68 -11.97
N GLU A 82 2.01 12.42 -13.13
CA GLU A 82 1.38 11.67 -14.23
C GLU A 82 1.18 10.19 -13.85
N LYS A 83 2.19 9.57 -13.24
CA LYS A 83 2.09 8.18 -12.74
C LYS A 83 1.01 8.08 -11.66
N LEU A 84 1.02 9.04 -10.73
CA LEU A 84 0.04 9.12 -9.66
C LEU A 84 -1.38 9.29 -10.23
N ALA A 85 -1.57 10.19 -11.20
CA ALA A 85 -2.85 10.41 -11.85
C ALA A 85 -3.34 9.17 -12.58
N LEU A 86 -2.47 8.47 -13.32
CA LEU A 86 -2.82 7.22 -14.01
C LEU A 86 -3.22 6.13 -13.01
N PHE A 87 -2.45 5.96 -11.95
CA PHE A 87 -2.75 5.01 -10.88
C PHE A 87 -4.11 5.30 -10.24
N LYS A 88 -4.36 6.56 -9.86
CA LYS A 88 -5.65 6.96 -9.28
C LYS A 88 -6.80 6.74 -10.25
N ALA A 89 -6.63 7.11 -11.51
CA ALA A 89 -7.66 6.89 -12.54
C ALA A 89 -7.98 5.40 -12.74
N THR A 90 -6.99 4.51 -12.58
CA THR A 90 -7.14 3.07 -12.82
C THR A 90 -7.71 2.34 -11.60
N PHE A 91 -7.27 2.69 -10.39
CA PHE A 91 -7.54 1.91 -9.18
C PHE A 91 -8.42 2.63 -8.14
N VAL A 92 -8.44 3.96 -8.13
CA VAL A 92 -9.12 4.77 -7.09
C VAL A 92 -10.42 5.38 -7.59
N SER A 93 -10.50 5.79 -8.86
CA SER A 93 -11.64 6.50 -9.45
C SER A 93 -12.84 5.63 -9.87
N ALA A 94 -13.04 4.46 -9.24
CA ALA A 94 -14.24 3.64 -9.43
C ALA A 94 -15.39 4.04 -8.51
#